data_AF-A0A843VGE5-F1
#
_entry.id   AF-A0A843VGE5-F1
#
_cell.length_a   1.000
_cell.length_b   1.000
_cell.length_c   1.000
_cell.angle_alpha   90.00
_cell.angle_beta   90.00
_cell.angle_gamma   90.00
#
_symmetry.space_group_name_H-M   'P 1'
#
loop_
_entity.id
_entity.type
_entity.pdbx_description
1 polymer ?
#
loop_
_entity_poly.entity_id
_entity_poly.type
_entity_poly.pdbx_seq_one_letter_code
_entity_poly.pdbx_strand_id
1 'polypeptide(L)'
;MILVLFIVMTYLTLQCKREGFLQRIKEEEGEGCNIYGFLEVNKVAGNFHFAPGKSFQQANMHVHDLLAFQKESFNISHKINRLAFGEYFPGVVNPLDSVQWVQHTQHGMYQYFIKVVPTVYTDITGRTIQSNQFSVTEHFRSDNIGHQHSLPGVFFFYDLSPIKVTFTEGHVSFLHFLTNVCAIVGGVFTVSGILDSFVYHSQRAIKKKMEIGKFS
;
A
#
# COMPACT_ATOMS: atom_id res chain seq x y z
N MET A 1 -3.71 -18.72 -3.52
CA MET A 1 -3.24 -17.35 -3.84
C MET A 1 -1.82 -17.29 -3.38
N ILE A 2 -0.91 -16.79 -4.22
CA ILE A 2 0.50 -16.66 -3.86
C ILE A 2 0.65 -15.35 -3.06
N LEU A 3 1.09 -15.46 -1.82
CA LEU A 3 1.50 -14.34 -1.00
C LEU A 3 3.01 -14.19 -1.14
N VAL A 4 3.47 -13.07 -1.68
CA VAL A 4 4.90 -12.74 -1.80
C VAL A 4 5.27 -11.81 -0.66
N LEU A 5 6.28 -12.18 0.11
CA LEU A 5 6.66 -11.48 1.32
C LEU A 5 8.16 -11.26 1.39
N PHE A 6 8.55 -10.02 1.58
CA PHE A 6 9.92 -9.55 1.82
C PHE A 6 9.89 -8.62 3.02
N ILE A 7 10.08 -9.18 4.21
CA ILE A 7 10.01 -8.45 5.48
C ILE A 7 11.36 -8.59 6.17
N VAL A 8 11.99 -7.46 6.46
CA VAL A 8 13.14 -7.41 7.35
C VAL A 8 12.62 -7.13 8.75
N MET A 9 12.70 -8.11 9.64
CA MET A 9 12.46 -7.86 11.06
C MET A 9 13.74 -7.30 11.67
N THR A 10 13.69 -6.04 12.09
CA THR A 10 14.74 -5.49 12.93
C THR A 10 14.55 -6.08 14.32
N TYR A 11 15.28 -7.16 14.60
CA TYR A 11 15.37 -7.86 15.90
C TYR A 11 14.36 -8.99 16.20
N LEU A 12 13.98 -9.82 15.23
CA LEU A 12 13.29 -11.10 15.53
C LEU A 12 13.76 -12.24 14.61
N THR A 13 14.16 -13.37 15.22
CA THR A 13 15.00 -14.44 14.62
C THR A 13 14.29 -15.31 13.55
N LEU A 14 15.05 -15.77 12.54
CA LEU A 14 14.80 -17.04 11.85
C LEU A 14 15.71 -18.11 12.42
N GLN A 15 15.12 -19.25 12.75
CA GLN A 15 15.78 -20.43 13.28
C GLN A 15 16.39 -21.29 12.15
N CYS A 16 17.69 -21.61 12.21
CA CYS A 16 18.21 -23.00 12.22
C CYS A 16 19.74 -23.05 12.12
N LYS A 17 20.43 -23.58 13.16
CA LYS A 17 20.93 -24.97 13.23
C LYS A 17 21.72 -25.21 14.55
N ARG A 18 21.18 -26.08 15.43
CA ARG A 18 21.74 -26.78 16.65
C ARG A 18 22.60 -26.00 17.67
N GLU A 19 22.47 -26.31 18.98
CA GLU A 19 23.46 -26.12 20.11
C GLU A 19 23.27 -24.99 21.15
N GLY A 20 22.51 -25.21 22.24
CA GLY A 20 22.56 -24.32 23.44
C GLY A 20 21.80 -22.99 23.32
N PHE A 21 20.57 -22.95 23.85
CA PHE A 21 19.58 -21.90 23.57
C PHE A 21 19.78 -20.60 24.37
N LEU A 22 20.32 -20.65 25.59
CA LEU A 22 20.39 -19.48 26.48
C LEU A 22 21.67 -18.64 26.32
N GLN A 23 22.79 -19.26 25.93
CA GLN A 23 24.06 -18.56 25.69
C GLN A 23 23.99 -17.72 24.41
N ARG A 24 23.32 -18.24 23.37
CA ARG A 24 23.16 -17.57 22.07
C ARG A 24 22.24 -16.36 22.08
N ILE A 25 21.20 -16.34 22.93
CA ILE A 25 20.32 -15.17 23.06
C ILE A 25 21.10 -13.93 23.52
N LYS A 26 22.13 -14.10 24.37
CA LYS A 26 23.03 -13.01 24.77
C LYS A 26 24.07 -12.63 23.71
N GLU A 27 24.46 -13.57 22.86
CA GLU A 27 25.42 -13.33 21.76
C GLU A 27 24.74 -12.67 20.54
N GLU A 28 23.42 -12.82 20.39
CA GLU A 28 22.59 -12.28 19.31
C GLU A 28 21.90 -10.94 19.69
N GLU A 29 22.22 -10.35 20.85
CA GLU A 29 21.76 -9.01 21.24
C GLU A 29 22.24 -7.97 20.22
N GLY A 30 21.33 -7.47 19.39
CA GLY A 30 21.66 -6.49 18.34
C GLY A 30 21.59 -7.03 16.90
N GLU A 31 21.10 -8.24 16.68
CA GLU A 31 20.93 -8.81 15.33
C GLU A 31 19.46 -8.81 14.85
N GLY A 32 19.25 -8.56 13.55
CA GLY A 32 17.94 -8.62 12.89
C GLY A 32 17.84 -9.75 11.88
N CYS A 33 16.62 -10.09 11.45
CA CYS A 33 16.39 -11.14 10.47
C CYS A 33 15.81 -10.59 9.16
N ASN A 34 16.28 -11.11 8.03
CA ASN A 34 15.72 -10.84 6.72
C ASN A 34 14.91 -12.03 6.22
N ILE A 35 13.58 -11.87 6.19
CA ILE A 35 12.62 -12.90 5.80
C ILE A 35 12.18 -12.63 4.36
N TYR A 36 12.47 -13.58 3.47
CA TYR A 36 12.06 -13.50 2.08
C TYR A 36 11.49 -14.83 1.59
N GLY A 37 10.40 -14.75 0.84
CA GLY A 37 9.82 -15.93 0.23
C GLY A 37 8.44 -15.69 -0.33
N PHE A 38 7.79 -16.80 -0.67
CA PHE A 38 6.41 -16.85 -1.09
C PHE A 38 5.68 -17.94 -0.31
N LEU A 39 4.42 -17.69 0.01
CA LEU A 39 3.54 -18.62 0.69
C LEU A 39 2.34 -18.89 -0.21
N GLU A 40 2.05 -20.16 -0.46
CA GLU A 40 0.82 -20.56 -1.12
C GLU A 40 -0.27 -20.72 -0.06
N VAL A 41 -1.26 -19.82 -0.09
CA VAL A 41 -2.36 -19.82 0.87
C VAL A 41 -3.71 -20.02 0.19
N ASN A 42 -4.65 -20.61 0.92
CA ASN A 42 -6.03 -20.71 0.48
C ASN A 42 -6.66 -19.32 0.32
N LYS A 43 -7.60 -19.18 -0.64
CA LYS A 43 -8.36 -17.94 -0.87
C LYS A 43 -9.50 -17.82 0.15
N VAL A 44 -9.15 -17.76 1.43
CA VAL A 44 -10.07 -17.57 2.57
C VAL A 44 -9.43 -16.62 3.57
N ALA A 45 -10.23 -16.07 4.47
CA ALA A 45 -9.69 -15.29 5.60
C ALA A 45 -8.69 -16.13 6.40
N GLY A 46 -7.57 -15.53 6.76
CA GLY A 46 -6.49 -16.21 7.46
C GLY A 46 -5.57 -15.25 8.19
N ASN A 47 -4.57 -15.81 8.86
CA ASN A 47 -3.52 -15.02 9.49
C ASN A 47 -2.17 -15.73 9.39
N PHE A 48 -1.11 -14.93 9.32
CA PHE A 48 0.25 -15.36 9.57
C PHE A 48 0.90 -14.38 10.54
N HIS A 49 1.86 -14.85 11.33
CA HIS A 49 2.48 -14.01 12.36
C HIS A 49 3.92 -14.42 12.61
N PHE A 50 4.68 -13.45 13.10
CA PHE A 50 6.05 -13.62 13.58
C PHE A 50 6.06 -13.34 15.08
N ALA A 51 6.40 -14.36 15.86
CA ALA A 51 6.46 -14.29 17.31
C ALA A 51 7.66 -15.12 17.81
N PRO A 52 8.26 -14.74 18.95
CA PRO A 52 9.33 -15.53 19.55
C PRO A 52 8.78 -16.83 20.14
N GLY A 53 9.50 -17.94 19.91
CA GLY A 53 9.20 -19.25 20.50
C GLY A 53 9.25 -20.40 19.50
N LYS A 54 9.16 -21.63 20.01
CA LYS A 54 9.04 -22.82 19.15
C LYS A 54 7.60 -22.92 18.64
N SER A 55 7.45 -23.03 17.32
CA SER A 55 6.16 -23.36 16.71
C SER A 55 5.83 -24.84 16.96
N PHE A 56 4.84 -25.13 17.80
CA PHE A 56 4.27 -26.47 17.95
C PHE A 56 2.93 -26.53 17.22
N GLN A 57 2.79 -27.47 16.29
CA GLN A 57 1.49 -27.83 15.70
C GLN A 57 0.94 -29.04 16.45
N GLN A 58 -0.09 -28.83 17.27
CA GLN A 58 -0.85 -29.92 17.87
C GLN A 58 -2.33 -29.72 17.54
N ALA A 59 -2.94 -30.70 16.87
CA ALA A 59 -4.37 -30.73 16.55
C ALA A 59 -4.94 -29.47 15.84
N ASN A 60 -4.33 -29.05 14.72
CA ASN A 60 -4.76 -27.90 13.91
C ASN A 60 -4.76 -26.53 14.63
N MET A 61 -4.10 -26.41 15.79
CA MET A 61 -3.85 -25.13 16.45
C MET A 61 -2.35 -24.90 16.65
N HIS A 62 -1.92 -23.66 16.42
CA HIS A 62 -0.57 -23.19 16.73
C HIS A 62 -0.54 -22.70 18.18
N VAL A 63 0.10 -23.47 19.06
CA VAL A 63 0.27 -23.09 20.47
C VAL A 63 1.78 -22.98 20.74
N HIS A 64 2.21 -21.83 21.23
CA HIS A 64 3.59 -21.60 21.64
C HIS A 64 3.77 -22.09 23.10
N ASP A 65 4.96 -22.59 23.45
CA ASP A 65 5.33 -22.85 24.84
C ASP A 65 5.79 -21.52 25.48
N LEU A 66 4.85 -20.84 26.17
CA LEU A 66 4.95 -19.42 26.56
C LEU A 66 5.74 -19.13 27.85
N LEU A 67 6.07 -20.15 28.65
CA LEU A 67 6.55 -19.92 30.02
C LEU A 67 7.99 -19.38 30.10
N ALA A 68 8.82 -19.61 29.07
CA ALA A 68 10.21 -19.13 29.03
C ALA A 68 10.36 -17.72 28.43
N PHE A 69 9.38 -17.25 27.65
CA PHE A 69 9.43 -15.96 26.93
C PHE A 69 8.61 -14.86 27.62
N GLN A 70 7.93 -15.17 28.72
CA GLN A 70 7.15 -14.20 29.50
C GLN A 70 7.98 -13.25 30.37
N LYS A 71 9.30 -13.46 30.49
CA LYS A 71 10.17 -12.71 31.42
C LYS A 71 11.16 -11.74 30.78
N GLU A 72 11.34 -11.78 29.46
CA GLU A 72 12.27 -10.90 28.74
C GLU A 72 11.51 -10.02 27.75
N SER A 73 11.95 -8.77 27.58
CA SER A 73 11.37 -7.85 26.62
C SER A 73 11.87 -8.19 25.22
N PHE A 74 10.93 -8.40 24.29
CA PHE A 74 11.22 -8.69 22.90
C PHE A 74 10.99 -7.45 22.05
N ASN A 75 11.94 -7.18 21.17
CA ASN A 75 11.84 -6.11 20.21
C ASN A 75 11.14 -6.62 18.92
N ILE A 76 9.96 -6.09 18.65
CA ILE A 76 9.12 -6.38 17.49
C ILE A 76 9.21 -5.27 16.42
N SER A 77 10.24 -4.42 16.49
CA SER A 77 10.55 -3.48 15.42
C SER A 77 10.73 -4.22 14.10
N HIS A 78 10.28 -3.64 12.99
CA HIS A 78 10.41 -4.28 11.70
C HIS A 78 10.28 -3.28 10.55
N LYS A 79 10.81 -3.70 9.41
CA LYS A 79 10.74 -3.02 8.13
C LYS A 79 10.17 -3.97 7.08
N ILE A 80 8.98 -3.66 6.60
CA ILE A 80 8.38 -4.36 5.46
C ILE A 80 8.98 -3.74 4.21
N ASN A 81 9.82 -4.49 3.50
CA ASN A 81 10.38 -4.01 2.24
C ASN A 81 9.38 -4.19 1.11
N ARG A 82 8.74 -5.37 1.05
CA ARG A 82 7.72 -5.68 0.06
C ARG A 82 6.70 -6.68 0.57
N LEU A 83 5.42 -6.42 0.34
CA LEU A 83 4.35 -7.38 0.58
C LEU A 83 3.35 -7.31 -0.57
N ALA A 84 3.09 -8.45 -1.23
CA ALA A 84 2.19 -8.51 -2.37
C ALA A 84 1.33 -9.77 -2.38
N PHE A 85 0.11 -9.66 -2.91
CA PHE A 85 -0.82 -10.77 -3.06
C PHE A 85 -1.06 -11.06 -4.54
N GLY A 86 -0.40 -12.10 -5.06
CA GLY A 86 -0.47 -12.48 -6.48
C GLY A 86 0.63 -11.83 -7.33
N GLU A 87 0.39 -11.78 -8.64
CA GLU A 87 1.37 -11.30 -9.62
C GLU A 87 1.44 -9.78 -9.68
N TYR A 88 2.59 -9.24 -10.07
CA TYR A 88 2.71 -7.79 -10.30
C TYR A 88 1.93 -7.39 -11.56
N PHE A 89 1.28 -6.23 -11.53
CA PHE A 89 0.69 -5.58 -12.70
C PHE A 89 1.03 -4.08 -12.72
N PRO A 90 1.08 -3.44 -13.90
CA PRO A 90 1.43 -2.02 -14.01
C PRO A 90 0.51 -1.11 -13.20
N GLY A 91 1.07 -0.15 -12.47
CA GLY A 91 0.32 0.81 -11.67
C GLY A 91 -0.12 0.32 -10.29
N VAL A 92 0.19 -0.93 -9.90
CA VAL A 92 -0.04 -1.39 -8.53
C VAL A 92 0.86 -0.67 -7.54
N VAL A 93 0.27 -0.14 -6.47
CA VAL A 93 0.98 0.45 -5.33
C VAL A 93 0.55 -0.30 -4.08
N ASN A 94 1.49 -1.01 -3.43
CA ASN A 94 1.18 -1.71 -2.20
C ASN A 94 1.41 -0.78 -0.99
N PRO A 95 0.47 -0.68 -0.05
CA PRO A 95 0.57 0.27 1.07
C PRO A 95 1.66 -0.08 2.09
N LEU A 96 2.15 -1.33 2.11
CA LEU A 96 3.18 -1.78 3.05
C LEU A 96 4.59 -1.85 2.44
N ASP A 97 4.78 -1.44 1.19
CA ASP A 97 6.11 -1.44 0.58
C ASP A 97 7.00 -0.35 1.22
N SER A 98 8.18 -0.74 1.72
CA SER A 98 9.16 0.10 2.41
C SER A 98 8.68 0.77 3.71
N VAL A 99 7.68 0.22 4.39
CA VAL A 99 7.19 0.70 5.69
C VAL A 99 8.08 0.20 6.82
N GLN A 100 8.39 1.07 7.79
CA GLN A 100 9.14 0.71 8.99
C GLN A 100 8.38 1.10 10.25
N TRP A 101 8.45 0.24 11.26
CA TRP A 101 7.88 0.49 12.57
C TRP A 101 8.91 0.15 13.65
N VAL A 102 9.02 1.03 14.65
CA VAL A 102 9.95 0.91 15.77
C VAL A 102 9.15 0.82 17.06
N GLN A 103 9.48 -0.16 17.88
CA GLN A 103 8.84 -0.37 19.16
C GLN A 103 9.32 0.64 20.20
N HIS A 104 8.37 1.25 20.92
CA HIS A 104 8.66 2.20 21.99
C HIS A 104 8.33 1.67 23.39
N THR A 105 7.47 0.66 23.54
CA THR A 105 7.10 0.06 24.83
C THR A 105 7.75 -1.31 25.01
N GLN A 106 7.96 -1.78 26.24
CA GLN A 106 8.69 -3.04 26.51
C GLN A 106 7.97 -4.30 26.00
N HIS A 107 6.63 -4.27 25.94
CA HIS A 107 5.80 -5.38 25.50
C HIS A 107 4.61 -4.86 24.68
N GLY A 108 4.34 -5.56 23.59
CA GLY A 108 3.15 -5.29 22.78
C GLY A 108 3.08 -6.18 21.55
N MET A 109 1.90 -6.20 20.94
CA MET A 109 1.64 -6.86 19.68
C MET A 109 1.30 -5.82 18.62
N TYR A 110 1.88 -5.98 17.44
CA TYR A 110 1.59 -5.14 16.29
C TYR A 110 0.76 -5.94 15.29
N GLN A 111 -0.38 -5.39 14.88
CA GLN A 111 -1.38 -6.08 14.07
C GLN A 111 -1.64 -5.30 12.78
N TYR A 112 -1.46 -5.99 11.65
CA TYR A 112 -1.85 -5.53 10.33
C TYR A 112 -3.14 -6.22 9.91
N PHE A 113 -4.19 -5.45 9.70
CA PHE A 113 -5.45 -5.93 9.11
C PHE A 113 -5.46 -5.60 7.63
N ILE A 114 -5.27 -6.62 6.81
CA ILE A 114 -5.16 -6.56 5.36
C ILE A 114 -6.51 -6.94 4.73
N LYS A 115 -7.05 -6.06 3.90
CA LYS A 115 -8.22 -6.36 3.06
C LYS A 115 -7.77 -6.55 1.61
N VAL A 116 -7.78 -7.79 1.15
CA VAL A 116 -7.32 -8.19 -0.17
C VAL A 116 -8.46 -8.06 -1.18
N VAL A 117 -8.25 -7.30 -2.25
CA VAL A 117 -9.23 -7.01 -3.31
C VAL A 117 -8.80 -7.71 -4.60
N PRO A 118 -9.53 -8.74 -5.06
CA PRO A 118 -9.27 -9.38 -6.33
C PRO A 118 -9.31 -8.36 -7.48
N THR A 119 -8.25 -8.33 -8.29
CA THR A 119 -8.05 -7.34 -9.35
C THR A 119 -7.70 -8.04 -10.66
N VAL A 120 -8.42 -7.72 -11.72
CA VAL A 120 -8.11 -8.17 -13.07
C VAL A 120 -7.59 -7.00 -13.87
N TYR A 121 -6.38 -7.10 -14.41
CA TYR A 121 -5.78 -6.10 -15.26
C TYR A 121 -5.76 -6.60 -16.71
N THR A 122 -6.28 -5.81 -17.64
CA THR A 122 -6.30 -6.12 -19.07
C THR A 122 -5.48 -5.07 -19.80
N ASP A 123 -4.40 -5.51 -20.44
CA ASP A 123 -3.52 -4.68 -21.25
C ASP A 123 -4.19 -4.27 -22.58
N ILE A 124 -3.63 -3.29 -23.29
CA ILE A 124 -4.07 -2.84 -24.62
C ILE A 124 -4.07 -3.98 -25.65
N THR A 125 -3.22 -4.99 -25.45
CA THR A 125 -3.12 -6.19 -26.30
C THR A 125 -4.23 -7.21 -26.03
N GLY A 126 -5.04 -7.01 -24.98
CA GLY A 126 -6.05 -7.95 -24.51
C GLY A 126 -5.50 -9.03 -23.57
N ARG A 127 -4.22 -8.98 -23.18
CA ARG A 127 -3.65 -9.89 -22.17
C ARG A 127 -4.24 -9.56 -20.79
N THR A 128 -4.84 -10.56 -20.15
CA THR A 128 -5.40 -10.43 -18.81
C THR A 128 -4.47 -10.99 -17.74
N ILE A 129 -4.20 -10.22 -16.69
CA ILE A 129 -3.46 -10.63 -15.48
C ILE A 129 -4.46 -10.68 -14.32
N GLN A 130 -4.54 -11.82 -13.65
CA GLN A 130 -5.37 -11.98 -12.45
C GLN A 130 -4.48 -11.83 -11.21
N SER A 131 -4.65 -10.71 -10.50
CA SER A 131 -3.87 -10.41 -9.30
C SER A 131 -4.77 -9.88 -8.19
N ASN A 132 -4.17 -9.32 -7.14
CA ASN A 132 -4.88 -8.72 -6.03
C ASN A 132 -4.19 -7.41 -5.64
N GLN A 133 -5.01 -6.48 -5.19
CA GLN A 133 -4.58 -5.30 -4.45
C GLN A 133 -4.95 -5.49 -2.99
N PHE A 134 -4.46 -4.62 -2.12
CA PHE A 134 -4.90 -4.66 -0.74
C PHE A 134 -4.84 -3.28 -0.08
N SER A 135 -5.68 -3.10 0.92
CA SER A 135 -5.58 -2.00 1.88
C SER A 135 -5.20 -2.54 3.25
N VAL A 136 -4.66 -1.67 4.10
CA VAL A 136 -4.15 -2.05 5.41
C VAL A 136 -4.65 -1.10 6.49
N THR A 137 -4.96 -1.67 7.65
CA THR A 137 -5.19 -0.94 8.89
C THR A 137 -4.23 -1.47 9.94
N GLU A 138 -3.52 -0.56 10.61
CA GLU A 138 -2.49 -0.88 11.59
C GLU A 138 -3.05 -0.69 13.00
N HIS A 139 -2.72 -1.61 13.90
CA HIS A 139 -3.12 -1.51 15.30
C HIS A 139 -2.03 -2.05 16.22
N PHE A 140 -1.58 -1.21 17.15
CA PHE A 140 -0.64 -1.60 18.18
C PHE A 140 -1.37 -1.76 19.51
N ARG A 141 -1.17 -2.91 20.18
CA ARG A 141 -1.66 -3.15 21.53
C ARG A 141 -0.48 -3.31 22.46
N SER A 142 -0.34 -2.37 23.40
CA SER A 142 0.62 -2.47 24.50
C SER A 142 0.02 -3.25 25.66
N ASP A 143 0.86 -4.01 26.36
CA ASP A 143 0.46 -4.68 27.59
C ASP A 143 0.39 -3.64 28.72
N ASN A 144 -0.82 -3.15 29.03
CA ASN A 144 -1.04 -2.26 30.16
C ASN A 144 -1.36 -3.08 31.41
N ILE A 145 -0.67 -2.75 32.50
CA ILE A 145 -0.69 -3.37 33.82
C ILE A 145 -2.13 -3.74 34.23
N GLY A 146 -2.46 -5.04 34.17
CA GLY A 146 -3.68 -5.59 34.78
C GLY A 146 -4.55 -6.50 33.89
N HIS A 147 -4.26 -6.64 32.60
CA HIS A 147 -4.96 -7.61 31.73
C HIS A 147 -3.96 -8.61 31.15
N GLN A 148 -4.45 -9.81 30.82
CA GLN A 148 -3.67 -10.96 30.37
C GLN A 148 -2.55 -10.57 29.39
N HIS A 149 -1.30 -10.90 29.77
CA HIS A 149 -0.10 -10.68 28.98
C HIS A 149 -0.32 -11.10 27.53
N SER A 150 -0.43 -10.11 26.64
CA SER A 150 -0.58 -10.37 25.20
C SER A 150 0.75 -10.87 24.64
N LEU A 151 0.69 -11.90 23.80
CA LEU A 151 1.86 -12.46 23.12
C LEU A 151 2.56 -11.38 22.27
N PRO A 152 3.83 -11.05 22.55
CA PRO A 152 4.56 -10.10 21.73
C PRO A 152 4.80 -10.69 20.34
N GLY A 153 4.53 -9.90 19.30
CA GLY A 153 4.72 -10.36 17.92
C GLY A 153 4.10 -9.42 16.90
N VAL A 154 4.39 -9.71 15.63
CA VAL A 154 3.84 -9.01 14.47
C VAL A 154 2.85 -9.93 13.77
N PHE A 155 1.58 -9.55 13.72
CA PHE A 155 0.49 -10.36 13.21
C PHE A 155 -0.10 -9.73 11.94
N PHE A 156 -0.31 -10.54 10.92
CA PHE A 156 -0.93 -10.15 9.66
C PHE A 156 -2.23 -10.94 9.48
N PHE A 157 -3.35 -10.26 9.68
CA PHE A 157 -4.68 -10.80 9.41
C PHE A 157 -5.08 -10.38 8.02
N TYR A 158 -5.39 -11.32 7.13
CA TYR A 158 -5.84 -11.02 5.79
C TYR A 158 -7.23 -11.58 5.53
N ASP A 159 -8.07 -10.80 4.87
CA ASP A 159 -9.43 -11.16 4.52
C ASP A 159 -9.75 -10.70 3.09
N LEU A 160 -10.58 -11.47 2.39
CA LEU A 160 -10.93 -11.21 1.00
C LEU A 160 -12.13 -10.29 0.92
N SER A 161 -11.98 -9.20 0.18
CA SER A 161 -13.08 -8.31 -0.13
C SER A 161 -14.08 -8.99 -1.07
N PRO A 162 -15.39 -8.83 -0.85
CA PRO A 162 -16.42 -9.35 -1.75
C PRO A 162 -16.49 -8.57 -3.08
N ILE A 163 -15.69 -7.50 -3.25
CA ILE A 163 -15.67 -6.64 -4.44
C ILE A 163 -14.48 -7.00 -5.32
N LYS A 164 -14.69 -7.02 -6.63
CA LYS A 164 -13.64 -7.23 -7.65
C LYS A 164 -13.42 -5.96 -8.46
N VAL A 165 -12.17 -5.57 -8.64
CA VAL A 165 -11.77 -4.43 -9.49
C VAL A 165 -11.29 -4.95 -10.84
N THR A 166 -11.70 -4.30 -11.92
CA THR A 166 -11.23 -4.62 -13.28
C THR A 166 -10.63 -3.37 -13.91
N PHE A 167 -9.34 -3.42 -14.24
CA PHE A 167 -8.65 -2.39 -15.00
C PHE A 167 -8.54 -2.84 -16.44
N THR A 168 -8.93 -1.96 -17.35
CA THR A 168 -8.81 -2.17 -18.79
C THR A 168 -8.08 -0.98 -19.38
N GLU A 169 -6.89 -1.22 -19.92
CA GLU A 169 -6.21 -0.22 -20.71
C GLU A 169 -6.81 -0.15 -22.11
N GLY A 170 -6.96 1.07 -22.61
CA GLY A 170 -7.54 1.32 -23.93
C GLY A 170 -6.89 2.52 -24.57
N HIS A 171 -6.88 2.54 -25.89
CA HIS A 171 -6.45 3.70 -26.64
C HIS A 171 -7.54 4.77 -26.64
N VAL A 172 -7.13 6.01 -26.45
CA VAL A 172 -7.99 7.16 -26.72
C VAL A 172 -8.26 7.21 -28.23
N SER A 173 -9.52 7.36 -28.63
CA SER A 173 -9.88 7.38 -30.05
C SER A 173 -9.28 8.59 -30.76
N PHE A 174 -8.90 8.43 -32.03
CA PHE A 174 -8.41 9.54 -32.87
C PHE A 174 -9.44 10.68 -32.98
N LEU A 175 -10.72 10.35 -32.90
CA LEU A 175 -11.80 11.35 -32.88
C LEU A 175 -11.68 12.30 -31.69
N HIS A 176 -11.27 11.81 -30.52
CA HIS A 176 -11.05 12.65 -29.35
C HIS A 176 -9.91 13.67 -29.56
N PHE A 177 -8.88 13.29 -30.31
CA PHE A 177 -7.83 14.23 -30.72
C PHE A 177 -8.38 15.29 -31.69
N LEU A 178 -9.13 14.87 -32.71
CA LEU A 178 -9.71 15.78 -33.69
C LEU A 178 -10.67 16.77 -33.05
N THR A 179 -11.54 16.32 -32.13
CA THR A 179 -12.44 17.20 -31.39
C THR A 179 -11.67 18.24 -30.58
N ASN A 180 -10.54 17.86 -29.96
CA ASN A 180 -9.69 18.79 -29.22
C ASN A 180 -9.04 19.83 -30.15
N VAL A 181 -8.55 19.42 -31.32
CA VAL A 181 -7.97 20.35 -32.31
C VAL A 181 -9.04 21.34 -32.81
N CYS A 182 -10.21 20.84 -33.18
CA CYS A 182 -11.33 21.69 -33.59
C CYS A 182 -11.76 22.67 -32.49
N ALA A 183 -11.79 22.22 -31.23
CA ALA A 183 -12.12 23.08 -30.09
C ALA A 183 -11.08 24.20 -29.90
N ILE A 184 -9.78 23.90 -30.04
CA ILE A 184 -8.71 24.90 -29.95
C ILE A 184 -8.82 25.91 -31.09
N VAL A 185 -8.96 25.45 -32.35
CA VAL A 185 -9.03 26.33 -33.52
C VAL A 185 -10.29 27.19 -33.49
N GLY A 186 -11.45 26.60 -33.19
CA GLY A 186 -12.70 27.32 -33.05
C GLY A 186 -12.66 28.33 -31.90
N GLY A 187 -12.02 27.97 -30.78
CA GLY A 187 -11.80 28.87 -29.65
C GLY A 187 -10.97 30.09 -30.03
N VAL A 188 -9.84 29.88 -30.72
CA VAL A 188 -8.96 30.98 -31.19
C VAL A 188 -9.71 31.91 -32.14
N PHE A 189 -10.39 31.37 -33.16
CA PHE A 189 -11.17 32.18 -34.11
C PHE A 189 -12.25 33.00 -33.41
N THR A 190 -12.98 32.40 -32.48
CA THR A 190 -14.03 33.08 -31.72
C THR A 190 -13.46 34.22 -30.89
N VAL A 191 -12.38 33.97 -30.14
CA VAL A 191 -11.72 34.99 -29.30
C VAL A 191 -11.13 36.12 -30.15
N SER A 192 -10.47 35.80 -31.27
CA SER A 192 -9.95 36.80 -32.20
C SER A 192 -11.06 37.68 -32.79
N GLY A 193 -12.19 37.09 -33.19
CA GLY A 193 -13.32 37.85 -33.73
C GLY A 193 -13.98 38.79 -32.71
N ILE A 194 -14.11 38.35 -31.45
CA ILE A 194 -14.61 39.20 -30.35
C ILE A 194 -13.65 40.37 -30.09
N LEU A 195 -12.34 40.09 -30.02
CA LEU A 195 -11.32 41.13 -29.81
C LEU A 195 -11.31 42.15 -30.94
N ASP A 196 -11.36 41.73 -32.19
CA ASP A 196 -11.37 42.62 -33.34
C ASP A 196 -12.62 43.52 -33.36
N SER A 197 -13.81 42.93 -33.16
CA SER A 197 -15.06 43.69 -33.04
C SER A 197 -15.03 44.70 -31.89
N PHE A 198 -14.47 44.32 -30.74
CA PHE A 198 -14.34 45.20 -29.59
C PHE A 198 -13.41 46.38 -29.89
N VAL A 199 -12.25 46.14 -30.51
CA VAL A 199 -11.29 47.19 -30.91
C VAL A 199 -11.91 48.12 -31.94
N TYR A 200 -12.54 47.58 -33.00
CA TYR A 200 -13.15 48.37 -34.06
C TYR A 200 -14.28 49.27 -33.52
N HIS A 201 -15.19 48.73 -32.71
CA HIS A 201 -16.26 49.51 -32.09
C HIS A 201 -15.73 50.55 -31.11
N SER A 202 -14.70 50.22 -30.33
CA SER A 202 -14.07 51.16 -29.39
C SER A 202 -13.42 52.33 -30.13
N GLN A 203 -12.63 52.07 -31.17
CA GLN A 203 -12.01 53.12 -31.99
C GLN A 203 -13.06 54.03 -32.65
N ARG A 204 -14.12 53.45 -33.22
CA ARG A 204 -15.19 54.22 -33.87
C ARG A 204 -16.01 55.03 -32.86
N ALA A 205 -16.26 54.50 -31.66
CA ALA A 205 -16.93 55.22 -30.58
C ALA A 205 -16.08 56.38 -30.04
N ILE A 206 -14.76 56.17 -29.87
CA ILE A 206 -13.82 57.22 -29.45
C ILE A 206 -13.73 58.31 -30.52
N LYS A 207 -13.57 57.95 -31.80
CA LYS A 207 -13.54 58.91 -32.91
C LYS A 207 -14.82 59.73 -33.00
N LYS A 208 -15.98 59.09 -32.87
CA LYS A 208 -17.28 59.79 -32.84
C LYS A 208 -17.42 60.70 -31.62
N LYS A 209 -16.89 60.31 -30.45
CA LYS A 209 -16.87 61.17 -29.25
C LYS A 209 -15.90 62.36 -29.41
N MET A 210 -14.78 62.20 -30.11
CA MET A 210 -13.88 63.29 -30.50
C MET A 210 -14.54 64.27 -31.48
N GLU A 211 -15.24 63.77 -32.50
CA GLU A 211 -15.92 64.60 -33.51
C GLU A 211 -17.06 65.45 -32.93
N ILE A 212 -17.70 64.99 -31.84
CA ILE A 212 -18.76 65.74 -31.13
C ILE A 212 -18.16 66.72 -30.10
N GLY A 213 -16.83 66.88 -30.05
CA GLY A 213 -16.16 67.85 -29.18
C GLY A 213 -16.26 67.56 -27.68
N LYS A 214 -16.62 66.33 -27.31
CA LYS A 214 -16.91 65.93 -25.92
C LYS A 214 -15.67 65.40 -25.16
N PHE A 215 -14.51 65.96 -25.47
CA PHE A 215 -13.25 65.80 -24.74
C PHE A 215 -12.63 67.19 -24.49
N SER A 216 -13.45 68.08 -23.93
CA SER A 216 -13.03 69.16 -23.03
C SER A 216 -13.85 69.05 -21.75
#